data_AF-R7FLT4-F1
#
_entry.id   AF-R7FLT4-F1
#
_cell.length_a   1.000
_cell.length_b   1.000
_cell.length_c   1.000
_cell.angle_alpha   90.00
_cell.angle_beta   90.00
_cell.angle_gamma   90.00
#
_symmetry.space_group_name_H-M   'P 1'
#
loop_
_entity.id
_entity.type
_entity.pdbx_description
1 polymer ?
#
loop_
_entity_poly.entity_id
_entity_poly.type
_entity_poly.pdbx_seq_one_letter_code
_entity_poly.pdbx_strand_id
1 'polypeptide(L)'
;MPTEKRGDISNVKPTGWKQAKYDGKFLYNRCHLIGYQLAGENANELNLITGTNYFNVEGMLPFENKVAEYIEKNNNNHVLYRVTPDFKGDNKVASGVEMEAYSVEDNGQGASFNVYVYNVQPGITINYQTGESSQNSK
;
A
#
# COMPACT_ATOMS: atom_id res chain seq x y z
N MET A 1 13.68 10.68 6.72
CA MET A 1 13.59 9.69 5.62
C MET A 1 14.80 8.76 5.70
N PRO A 2 14.65 7.44 5.41
CA PRO A 2 15.73 6.47 5.51
C PRO A 2 16.83 6.76 4.49
N THR A 3 18.07 6.53 4.89
CA THR A 3 19.27 6.76 4.06
C THR A 3 19.82 5.47 3.44
N GLU A 4 19.39 4.31 3.95
CA GLU A 4 19.81 3.00 3.47
C GLU A 4 18.96 2.52 2.28
N LYS A 5 19.52 1.61 1.49
CA LYS A 5 18.77 0.95 0.41
C LYS A 5 17.81 -0.07 0.99
N ARG A 6 16.61 -0.15 0.41
CA ARG A 6 15.60 -1.16 0.74
C ARG A 6 16.19 -2.57 0.57
N GLY A 7 15.99 -3.39 1.60
CA GLY A 7 16.38 -4.80 1.63
C GLY A 7 15.35 -5.73 0.99
N ASP A 8 15.69 -7.02 0.93
CA ASP A 8 14.77 -8.04 0.44
C ASP A 8 13.63 -8.31 1.45
N ILE A 9 12.42 -8.49 0.93
CA ILE A 9 11.21 -8.82 1.69
C ILE A 9 10.53 -10.09 1.18
N SER A 10 11.18 -10.83 0.26
CA SER A 10 10.59 -11.98 -0.44
C SER A 10 10.14 -13.13 0.49
N ASN A 11 10.72 -13.23 1.69
CA ASN A 11 10.37 -14.26 2.66
C ASN A 11 8.98 -14.07 3.29
N VAL A 12 8.46 -12.83 3.34
CA VAL A 12 7.14 -12.55 3.93
C VAL A 12 6.04 -13.00 2.97
N LYS A 13 5.02 -13.69 3.50
CA LYS A 13 3.82 -14.07 2.74
C LYS A 13 2.60 -13.65 3.55
N PRO A 14 2.05 -12.45 3.30
CA PRO A 14 0.89 -11.97 4.05
C PRO A 14 -0.32 -12.87 3.89
N THR A 15 -1.37 -12.60 4.67
CA THR A 15 -2.64 -13.33 4.54
C THR A 15 -3.16 -13.26 3.10
N GLY A 16 -3.75 -14.36 2.64
CA GLY A 16 -4.31 -14.44 1.28
C GLY A 16 -3.25 -14.46 0.17
N TRP A 17 -1.97 -14.66 0.48
CA TRP A 17 -0.92 -14.72 -0.54
C TRP A 17 -1.08 -15.94 -1.47
N LYS A 18 -1.70 -15.70 -2.63
CA LYS A 18 -1.92 -16.66 -3.72
C LYS A 18 -1.44 -16.06 -5.03
N GLN A 19 -0.14 -16.08 -5.26
CA GLN A 19 0.47 -15.42 -6.42
C GLN A 19 -0.05 -16.01 -7.75
N ALA A 20 -0.33 -15.13 -8.70
CA ALA A 20 -0.74 -15.46 -10.06
C ALA A 20 0.00 -14.55 -11.07
N LYS A 21 0.01 -14.96 -12.34
CA LYS A 21 0.51 -14.13 -13.44
C LYS A 21 -0.55 -13.95 -14.50
N TYR A 22 -0.72 -12.71 -14.95
CA TYR A 22 -1.59 -12.34 -16.06
C TYR A 22 -0.78 -11.50 -17.04
N ASP A 23 -0.83 -11.86 -18.33
CA ASP A 23 -0.02 -11.22 -19.39
C ASP A 23 1.47 -11.08 -19.02
N GLY A 24 2.02 -12.11 -18.38
CA GLY A 24 3.42 -12.18 -17.94
C GLY A 24 3.78 -11.38 -16.69
N LYS A 25 2.84 -10.59 -16.12
CA LYS A 25 3.04 -9.78 -14.92
C LYS A 25 2.49 -10.46 -13.68
N PHE A 26 3.21 -10.35 -12.57
CA PHE A 26 2.73 -10.82 -11.27
C PHE A 26 1.57 -9.97 -10.77
N LEU A 27 0.54 -10.60 -10.20
CA LEU A 27 -0.62 -9.90 -9.67
C LEU A 27 -0.31 -9.20 -8.34
N TYR A 28 0.19 -9.96 -7.37
CA TYR A 28 0.31 -9.50 -5.99
C TYR A 28 1.71 -9.00 -5.65
N ASN A 29 1.74 -7.86 -4.96
CA ASN A 29 2.89 -7.29 -4.29
C ASN A 29 2.74 -7.45 -2.77
N ARG A 30 3.88 -7.41 -2.08
CA ARG A 30 3.91 -7.21 -0.62
C ARG A 30 3.81 -5.72 -0.38
N CYS A 31 2.58 -5.24 -0.20
CA CYS A 31 2.32 -3.81 -0.09
C CYS A 31 2.57 -3.36 1.34
N HIS A 32 3.42 -2.34 1.47
CA HIS A 32 3.65 -1.67 2.74
C HIS A 32 2.41 -0.85 3.12
N LEU A 33 1.97 -0.93 4.38
CA LEU A 33 0.98 0.02 4.91
C LEU A 33 1.65 1.39 5.11
N ILE A 34 2.85 1.38 5.69
CA ILE A 34 3.74 2.54 5.77
C ILE A 34 4.93 2.28 4.86
N GLY A 35 4.97 2.98 3.72
CA GLY A 35 5.98 2.82 2.69
C GLY A 35 7.42 2.91 3.24
N TYR A 36 8.32 2.09 2.68
CA TYR A 36 9.73 2.08 3.07
C TYR A 36 10.33 3.48 3.07
N GLN A 37 10.02 4.31 2.06
CA GLN A 37 10.54 5.68 1.97
C GLN A 37 10.19 6.54 3.18
N LEU A 38 9.12 6.25 3.92
CA LEU A 38 8.70 7.01 5.10
C LEU A 38 9.30 6.44 6.39
N ALA A 39 9.29 5.11 6.56
CA ALA A 39 9.60 4.46 7.83
C ALA A 39 10.89 3.63 7.85
N GLY A 40 11.51 3.32 6.71
CA GLY A 40 12.70 2.46 6.62
C GLY A 40 12.45 0.97 6.95
N GLU A 41 11.19 0.57 7.13
CA GLU A 41 10.82 -0.79 7.51
C GLU A 41 10.86 -1.75 6.30
N ASN A 42 11.68 -2.81 6.39
CA ASN A 42 11.80 -3.83 5.35
C ASN A 42 10.75 -4.96 5.52
N ALA A 43 11.17 -6.14 5.98
CA ALA A 43 10.36 -7.35 6.03
C ALA A 43 9.49 -7.45 7.32
N ASN A 44 8.91 -6.32 7.75
CA ASN A 44 8.05 -6.30 8.93
C ASN A 44 6.67 -6.88 8.58
N GLU A 45 6.36 -8.07 9.09
CA GLU A 45 5.11 -8.79 8.79
C GLU A 45 3.86 -8.03 9.23
N LEU A 46 3.97 -7.14 10.23
CA LEU A 46 2.86 -6.30 10.69
C LEU A 46 2.60 -5.10 9.77
N ASN A 47 3.52 -4.81 8.84
CA ASN A 47 3.45 -3.68 7.92
C ASN A 47 3.21 -4.11 6.46
N LEU A 48 3.01 -5.41 6.19
CA LEU A 48 2.88 -5.95 4.84
C LEU A 48 1.55 -6.67 4.64
N ILE A 49 0.80 -6.25 3.62
CA ILE A 49 -0.44 -6.92 3.19
C ILE A 49 -0.32 -7.43 1.75
N THR A 50 -1.15 -8.42 1.40
CA THR A 50 -1.33 -8.84 0.02
C THR A 50 -2.13 -7.77 -0.72
N GLY A 51 -1.51 -7.13 -1.71
CA GLY A 51 -2.18 -6.13 -2.54
C GLY A 51 -1.80 -6.28 -4.01
N THR A 52 -2.68 -5.87 -4.91
CA THR A 52 -2.39 -5.96 -6.34
C THR A 52 -1.29 -4.97 -6.76
N ASN A 53 -0.71 -5.19 -7.94
CA ASN A 53 0.23 -4.21 -8.50
C ASN A 53 -0.44 -2.85 -8.73
N TYR A 54 -1.66 -2.81 -9.27
CA TYR A 54 -2.40 -1.56 -9.47
C TYR A 54 -2.66 -0.84 -8.15
N PHE A 55 -3.15 -1.55 -7.14
CA PHE A 55 -3.34 -1.01 -5.78
C PHE A 55 -2.06 -0.40 -5.22
N ASN A 56 -0.93 -1.08 -5.35
CA ASN A 56 0.35 -0.62 -4.86
C ASN A 56 0.87 0.62 -5.61
N VAL A 57 0.86 0.59 -6.94
CA VAL A 57 1.58 1.56 -7.79
C VAL A 57 0.69 2.72 -8.24
N GLU A 58 -0.53 2.44 -8.67
CA GLU A 58 -1.46 3.47 -9.14
C GLU A 58 -2.36 3.98 -8.00
N GLY A 59 -2.60 3.13 -6.99
CA GLY A 59 -3.45 3.45 -5.84
C GLY A 59 -2.72 4.19 -4.73
N MET A 60 -1.82 3.52 -4.02
CA MET A 60 -1.18 4.04 -2.81
C MET A 60 -0.01 5.01 -3.09
N LEU A 61 0.87 4.65 -4.02
CA LEU A 61 2.14 5.37 -4.26
C LEU A 61 1.99 6.88 -4.50
N PRO A 62 0.98 7.40 -5.23
CA PRO A 62 0.80 8.85 -5.38
C PRO A 62 0.62 9.59 -4.04
N PHE A 63 -0.09 8.98 -3.09
CA PHE A 63 -0.32 9.56 -1.76
C PHE A 63 0.93 9.46 -0.89
N GLU A 64 1.65 8.33 -0.97
CA GLU A 64 2.93 8.16 -0.28
C GLU A 64 3.97 9.18 -0.76
N ASN A 65 4.05 9.39 -2.08
CA ASN A 65 4.96 10.38 -2.67
C ASN A 65 4.60 11.80 -2.24
N LYS A 66 3.30 12.14 -2.18
CA LYS A 66 2.88 13.45 -1.67
C LYS A 66 3.39 13.72 -0.25
N VAL A 67 3.33 12.72 0.63
CA VAL A 67 3.87 12.83 2.00
C VAL A 67 5.39 12.91 2.00
N ALA A 68 6.06 12.04 1.22
CA ALA A 68 7.52 12.02 1.12
C ALA A 68 8.08 13.36 0.62
N GLU A 69 7.55 13.88 -0.49
CA GLU A 69 7.95 15.15 -1.07
C GLU A 69 7.75 16.33 -0.11
N TYR A 70 6.68 16.28 0.70
CA TYR A 70 6.44 17.30 1.71
C TYR A 70 7.53 17.33 2.78
N ILE A 71 7.86 16.16 3.32
CA ILE A 71 8.90 16.00 4.36
C ILE A 71 10.28 16.39 3.80
N GLU A 72 10.59 16.00 2.57
CA GLU A 72 11.86 16.33 1.91
C GLU A 72 12.05 17.84 1.68
N LYS A 73 10.97 18.57 1.35
CA LYS A 73 11.02 20.03 1.16
C LYS A 73 11.02 20.79 2.49
N ASN A 74 10.59 20.15 3.57
CA ASN A 74 10.39 20.78 4.88
C ASN A 74 11.00 19.93 6.00
N ASN A 75 12.33 19.92 6.09
CA ASN A 75 13.09 19.01 6.99
C ASN A 75 12.75 19.10 8.49
N ASN A 76 12.07 20.15 8.94
CA ASN A 76 11.65 20.35 10.33
C ASN A 76 10.14 20.18 10.55
N ASN A 77 9.39 19.84 9.51
CA ASN A 77 7.94 19.67 9.59
C ASN A 77 7.57 18.20 9.80
N HIS A 78 6.36 17.99 10.29
CA HIS A 78 5.80 16.69 10.64
C HIS A 78 4.51 16.43 9.87
N VAL A 79 4.24 15.15 9.61
CA VAL A 79 3.00 14.68 9.03
C VAL A 79 2.41 13.62 9.96
N LEU A 80 1.17 13.83 10.40
CA LEU A 80 0.36 12.76 10.98
C LEU A 80 -0.08 11.87 9.82
N TYR A 81 0.29 10.58 9.87
CA TYR A 81 0.02 9.64 8.80
C TYR A 81 -0.54 8.33 9.36
N ARG A 82 -1.62 7.83 8.75
CA ARG A 82 -2.27 6.57 9.14
C ARG A 82 -2.75 5.83 7.90
N VAL A 83 -2.53 4.52 7.89
CA VAL A 83 -3.04 3.62 6.86
C VAL A 83 -3.74 2.45 7.54
N THR A 84 -5.04 2.30 7.29
CA THR A 84 -5.89 1.30 7.93
C THR A 84 -6.38 0.30 6.88
N PRO A 85 -5.93 -0.96 6.89
CA PRO A 85 -6.44 -1.96 5.97
C PRO A 85 -7.87 -2.39 6.33
N ASP A 86 -8.73 -2.44 5.32
CA ASP A 86 -10.13 -2.84 5.47
C ASP A 86 -10.30 -4.32 5.09
N PHE A 87 -10.34 -5.19 6.10
CA PHE A 87 -10.70 -6.60 5.95
C PHE A 87 -12.17 -6.80 6.27
N LYS A 88 -12.97 -7.13 5.25
CA LYS A 88 -14.40 -7.45 5.43
C LYS A 88 -14.56 -8.87 5.98
N GLY A 89 -15.14 -9.00 7.18
CA GLY A 89 -15.41 -10.29 7.79
C GLY A 89 -14.14 -11.11 8.02
N ASP A 90 -14.12 -12.35 7.53
CA ASP A 90 -12.99 -13.28 7.61
C ASP A 90 -12.08 -13.24 6.37
N ASN A 91 -12.18 -12.18 5.54
CA ASN A 91 -11.37 -12.06 4.34
C ASN A 91 -9.87 -12.08 4.67
N LYS A 92 -9.10 -12.76 3.82
CA LYS A 92 -7.64 -12.86 3.95
C LYS A 92 -6.90 -11.80 3.14
N VAL A 93 -7.57 -11.15 2.20
CA VAL A 93 -7.07 -10.00 1.43
C VAL A 93 -7.94 -8.80 1.76
N ALA A 94 -7.31 -7.66 2.08
CA ALA A 94 -8.04 -6.43 2.35
C ALA A 94 -8.77 -5.96 1.09
N SER A 95 -9.98 -5.43 1.23
CA SER A 95 -10.73 -4.79 0.13
C SER A 95 -10.08 -3.49 -0.34
N GLY A 96 -9.25 -2.89 0.51
CA GLY A 96 -8.55 -1.65 0.27
C GLY A 96 -7.87 -1.17 1.55
N VAL A 97 -7.39 0.07 1.52
CA VAL A 97 -6.91 0.78 2.71
C VAL A 97 -7.56 2.17 2.77
N GLU A 98 -7.86 2.63 3.97
CA GLU A 98 -8.05 4.06 4.24
C GLU A 98 -6.67 4.68 4.50
N MET A 99 -6.33 5.73 3.76
CA MET A 99 -5.08 6.48 3.93
C MET A 99 -5.42 7.89 4.36
N GLU A 100 -4.77 8.33 5.43
CA GLU A 100 -4.96 9.65 6.04
C GLU A 100 -3.60 10.33 6.22
N ALA A 101 -3.52 11.59 5.83
CA ALA A 101 -2.35 12.43 6.10
C ALA A 101 -2.74 13.85 6.47
N TYR A 102 -2.00 14.45 7.39
CA TYR A 102 -2.13 15.85 7.76
C TYR A 102 -0.76 16.45 8.13
N SER A 103 -0.31 17.45 7.38
CA SER A 103 0.90 18.22 7.68
C SER A 103 0.63 19.23 8.81
N VAL A 104 1.45 19.20 9.86
CA VAL A 104 1.12 19.83 11.14
C VAL A 104 1.41 21.33 11.11
N GLU A 105 2.63 21.72 10.73
CA GLU A 105 3.13 23.09 10.87
C GLU A 105 2.50 24.08 9.90
N ASP A 106 1.97 23.60 8.77
CA ASP A 106 1.28 24.43 7.78
C ASP A 106 -0.24 24.24 7.77
N ASN A 107 -0.79 23.58 8.80
CA ASN A 107 -2.22 23.29 8.95
C ASN A 107 -2.83 22.54 7.75
N GLY A 108 -2.10 21.58 7.19
CA GLY A 108 -2.57 20.72 6.10
C GLY A 108 -2.42 21.31 4.70
N GLN A 109 -1.74 22.45 4.54
CA GLN A 109 -1.52 23.06 3.22
C GLN A 109 -0.67 22.19 2.30
N GLY A 110 0.39 21.55 2.84
CA GLY A 110 1.24 20.64 2.08
C GLY A 110 0.61 19.27 1.86
N ALA A 111 0.10 18.64 2.92
CA ALA A 111 -0.57 17.35 2.87
C ALA A 111 -1.83 17.35 3.75
N SER A 112 -2.99 17.21 3.13
CA SER A 112 -4.25 16.94 3.81
C SER A 112 -5.10 16.05 2.92
N PHE A 113 -5.32 14.81 3.36
CA PHE A 113 -6.21 13.88 2.67
C PHE A 113 -6.75 12.81 3.62
N ASN A 114 -7.95 12.34 3.29
CA ASN A 114 -8.51 11.07 3.73
C ASN A 114 -9.11 10.41 2.48
N VAL A 115 -8.58 9.26 2.09
CA VAL A 115 -8.95 8.55 0.86
C VAL A 115 -9.05 7.06 1.10
N TYR A 116 -9.96 6.40 0.38
CA TYR A 116 -10.02 4.94 0.32
C TYR A 116 -9.40 4.45 -0.99
N VAL A 117 -8.35 3.64 -0.89
CA VAL A 117 -7.65 3.05 -2.04
C VAL A 117 -8.08 1.60 -2.18
N TYR A 118 -8.77 1.27 -3.27
CA TYR A 118 -9.31 -0.06 -3.51
C TYR A 118 -8.22 -1.06 -3.92
N ASN A 119 -8.21 -2.23 -3.28
CA ASN A 119 -7.29 -3.33 -3.61
C ASN A 119 -7.78 -4.13 -4.83
N VAL A 120 -7.75 -3.50 -6.00
CA VAL A 120 -8.27 -4.04 -7.25
C VAL A 120 -7.17 -4.10 -8.31
N GLN A 121 -7.37 -4.93 -9.33
CA GLN A 121 -6.53 -4.94 -10.52
C GLN A 121 -7.46 -4.90 -11.74
N PRO A 122 -7.34 -3.89 -12.63
CA PRO A 122 -8.16 -3.83 -13.83
C PRO A 122 -8.12 -5.14 -14.63
N GLY A 123 -9.30 -5.66 -14.97
CA GLY A 123 -9.45 -6.92 -15.72
C GLY A 123 -9.30 -8.21 -14.90
N ILE A 124 -9.12 -8.12 -13.58
CA ILE A 124 -8.96 -9.28 -12.69
C ILE A 124 -10.04 -9.26 -11.60
N THR A 125 -10.69 -10.40 -11.39
CA THR A 125 -11.56 -10.65 -10.23
C THR A 125 -10.75 -11.30 -9.12
N ILE A 126 -10.92 -10.82 -7.89
CA ILE A 126 -10.22 -11.32 -6.69
C ILE A 126 -11.26 -11.95 -5.75
N ASN A 127 -10.98 -13.17 -5.30
CA ASN A 127 -11.64 -13.76 -4.15
C ASN A 127 -10.93 -13.26 -2.88
N TYR A 128 -11.47 -12.22 -2.24
CA TYR A 128 -10.86 -11.62 -1.05
C TYR A 128 -10.80 -12.57 0.17
N GLN A 129 -11.64 -13.61 0.20
CA GLN A 129 -11.64 -14.59 1.28
C GLN A 129 -10.42 -15.51 1.22
N THR A 130 -9.98 -15.88 0.01
CA THR A 130 -8.91 -16.87 -0.19
C THR A 130 -7.63 -16.29 -0.77
N GLY A 131 -7.74 -15.17 -1.49
CA GLY A 131 -6.70 -14.55 -2.31
C GLY A 131 -6.62 -15.10 -3.74
N GLU A 132 -7.44 -16.08 -4.12
CA GLU A 132 -7.50 -16.58 -5.49
C GLU A 132 -7.98 -15.49 -6.46
N SER A 133 -7.59 -15.61 -7.72
CA SER A 133 -7.91 -14.62 -8.74
C SER A 133 -8.19 -15.25 -10.10
N SER A 134 -9.02 -14.59 -10.91
CA SER A 134 -9.31 -14.97 -12.29
C SER A 134 -9.32 -13.75 -13.20
N GLN A 135 -8.95 -13.95 -14.46
CA GLN A 135 -9.10 -12.91 -15.46
C GLN A 135 -10.58 -12.77 -15.83
N ASN A 136 -11.05 -11.53 -15.94
CA ASN A 136 -12.42 -11.25 -16.34
C ASN A 136 -12.59 -11.72 -17.80
N SER A 137 -13.67 -12.46 -18.07
CA SER A 137 -14.07 -12.78 -19.44
C SER A 137 -14.31 -11.48 -20.22
N LYS A 138 -13.82 -11.43 -21.45
CA LYS A 138 -14.15 -10.36 -22.40
C LYS A 138 -15.61 -10.43 -22.83
#